data_AF-A0A9E5U3V8-F1
#
_entry.id   AF-A0A9E5U3V8-F1
#
_cell.length_a   1.000
_cell.length_b   1.000
_cell.length_c   1.000
_cell.angle_alpha   90.00
_cell.angle_beta   90.00
_cell.angle_gamma   90.00
#
_symmetry.space_group_name_H-M   'P 1'
#
loop_
_entity.id
_entity.type
_entity.pdbx_description
1 polymer ?
#
loop_
_entity_poly.entity_id
_entity_poly.type
_entity_poly.pdbx_seq_one_letter_code
_entity_poly.pdbx_strand_id
1 'polypeptide(L)' 'LVVQSPDGEKGPRELQTATKRAPTPEEEAALRFAWVVCKHTKSNAIVIARERRAVGIGG' A
#
# COMPACT_ATOMS: atom_id res chain seq x y z
N LEU A 1 3.69 7.24 -29.54
CA LEU A 1 3.36 6.06 -28.71
C LEU A 1 4.47 5.89 -27.69
N VAL A 2 4.14 5.81 -26.41
CA VAL A 2 5.12 5.42 -25.38
C VAL A 2 4.83 3.97 -25.02
N VAL A 3 5.87 3.13 -25.02
CA VAL A 3 5.79 1.72 -24.63
C VAL A 3 6.50 1.57 -23.29
N GLN A 4 5.82 0.97 -22.32
CA GLN A 4 6.35 0.75 -20.97
C GLN A 4 5.97 -0.64 -20.50
N SER A 5 6.84 -1.24 -19.70
CA SER A 5 6.52 -2.48 -19.00
C SER A 5 5.46 -2.22 -17.92
N PRO A 6 4.54 -3.16 -17.67
CA PRO A 6 3.63 -3.07 -16.54
C PRO A 6 4.42 -2.99 -15.22
N ASP A 7 3.90 -2.23 -14.25
CA ASP A 7 4.43 -2.29 -12.89
C ASP A 7 4.09 -3.66 -12.29
N GLY A 8 5.11 -4.50 -12.06
CA GLY A 8 4.97 -5.87 -11.59
C GLY A 8 4.74 -5.98 -10.07
N GLU A 9 4.42 -7.18 -9.62
CA GLU A 9 4.47 -7.51 -8.20
C GLU A 9 5.95 -7.73 -7.83
N LYS A 10 6.50 -6.83 -7.01
CA LYS A 10 7.81 -7.07 -6.41
C LYS A 10 7.53 -7.90 -5.16
N GLY A 11 8.25 -9.01 -5.00
CA GLY A 11 8.12 -9.96 -3.89
C GLY A 11 8.19 -9.29 -2.50
N PRO A 12 8.14 -10.06 -1.41
CA PRO A 12 8.04 -9.52 -0.05
C PRO A 12 9.04 -8.39 0.16
N ARG A 13 8.53 -7.17 0.32
CA ARG A 13 9.36 -5.99 0.56
C ARG A 13 9.80 -6.02 2.01
N GLU A 14 11.10 -5.89 2.22
CA GLU A 14 11.65 -5.53 3.52
C GLU A 14 11.21 -4.09 3.83
N LEU A 15 10.32 -3.94 4.80
CA LEU A 15 9.80 -2.65 5.24
C LEU A 15 10.54 -2.22 6.50
N GLN A 16 11.00 -0.97 6.54
CA GLN A 16 11.62 -0.38 7.71
C GLN A 16 10.59 0.43 8.50
N THR A 17 10.51 0.21 9.82
CA THR A 17 9.71 1.06 10.71
C THR A 17 10.50 2.34 11.01
N ALA A 18 10.01 3.48 10.55
CA ALA A 18 10.67 4.78 10.74
C ALA A 18 10.28 5.49 12.06
N THR A 19 9.41 4.87 12.87
CA THR A 19 8.89 5.39 14.13
C THR A 19 9.37 4.57 15.32
N LYS A 20 9.26 5.13 16.54
CA LYS A 20 9.60 4.41 17.78
C LYS A 20 8.73 3.18 18.02
N ARG A 21 7.46 3.20 17.60
CA ARG A 21 6.50 2.10 17.74
C ARG A 21 6.45 1.31 16.44
N ALA A 22 6.57 -0.02 16.54
CA ALA A 22 6.28 -0.93 15.44
C ALA A 22 4.77 -1.14 15.27
N PRO A 23 4.29 -1.46 14.06
CA PRO A 23 2.90 -1.89 13.87
C PRO A 23 2.65 -3.23 14.56
N THR A 24 1.41 -3.47 14.99
CA THR A 24 0.97 -4.83 15.33
C THR A 24 0.85 -5.69 14.06
N PRO A 25 0.78 -7.03 14.16
CA PRO A 25 0.57 -7.89 12.99
C PRO A 25 -0.68 -7.52 12.17
N GLU A 26 -1.75 -7.09 12.83
CA GLU A 26 -3.00 -6.66 12.18
C GLU A 26 -2.82 -5.31 11.46
N GLU A 27 -2.12 -4.36 12.09
CA GLU A 27 -1.78 -3.08 11.47
C GLU A 27 -0.87 -3.29 10.24
N GLU A 28 0.12 -4.18 10.35
CA GLU A 28 1.02 -4.51 9.23
C GLU A 28 0.26 -5.13 8.06
N ALA A 29 -0.66 -6.06 8.32
CA ALA A 29 -1.51 -6.64 7.29
C ALA A 29 -2.37 -5.57 6.58
N ALA A 30 -2.93 -4.63 7.34
CA ALA A 30 -3.71 -3.52 6.78
C ALA A 30 -2.84 -2.56 5.95
N LEU A 31 -1.61 -2.27 6.39
CA LEU A 31 -0.64 -1.45 5.65
C LEU A 31 -0.24 -2.10 4.32
N ARG A 32 0.01 -3.41 4.31
CA ARG A 32 0.31 -4.16 3.08
C ARG A 32 -0.88 -4.15 2.12
N PHE A 33 -2.09 -4.34 2.63
CA PHE A 33 -3.32 -4.22 1.82
C PHE A 33 -3.45 -2.81 1.22
N ALA A 34 -3.30 -1.75 2.03
CA ALA A 34 -3.38 -0.36 1.57
C ALA A 34 -2.35 -0.05 0.49
N TRP A 35 -1.13 -0.59 0.60
CA TRP A 35 -0.06 -0.43 -0.39
C TRP A 35 -0.45 -0.99 -1.76
N VAL A 36 -1.05 -2.20 -1.78
CA VAL A 36 -1.52 -2.83 -3.03
C VAL A 36 -2.66 -2.01 -3.64
N VAL A 37 -3.61 -1.54 -2.84
CA VAL A 37 -4.71 -0.69 -3.34
C VAL A 37 -4.16 0.61 -3.92
N CYS A 38 -3.25 1.28 -3.21
CA CYS A 38 -2.68 2.57 -3.61
C CYS A 38 -1.99 2.50 -4.99
N LYS A 39 -1.28 1.40 -5.30
CA LYS A 39 -0.67 1.17 -6.62
C LYS A 39 -1.69 1.24 -7.77
N HIS A 40 -2.95 0.87 -7.53
CA HIS A 40 -4.00 0.83 -8.54
C HIS A 40 -4.85 2.11 -8.57
N THR A 41 -4.63 3.03 -7.64
CA THR A 41 -5.27 4.36 -7.62
C THR A 41 -4.43 5.34 -8.45
N LYS A 42 -5.09 6.25 -9.18
CA LYS A 42 -4.39 7.30 -9.93
C LYS A 42 -3.68 8.24 -8.96
N SER A 43 -2.45 8.61 -9.27
CA SER A 43 -1.67 9.54 -8.46
C SER A 43 -2.24 10.96 -8.54
N ASN A 44 -2.30 11.73 -7.44
CA ASN A 44 -1.75 11.43 -6.10
C ASN A 44 -2.78 10.75 -5.18
N ALA A 45 -2.47 9.54 -4.69
CA ALA A 45 -3.42 8.72 -3.96
C ALA A 45 -3.14 8.63 -2.45
N ILE A 46 -4.21 8.67 -1.66
CA ILE A 46 -4.23 8.34 -0.22
C ILE A 46 -5.27 7.23 -0.01
N VAL A 47 -4.86 6.13 0.61
CA VAL A 47 -5.74 5.01 0.96
C VAL A 47 -5.78 4.86 2.47
N ILE A 48 -6.97 4.89 3.05
CA ILE A 48 -7.23 4.54 4.45
C ILE A 48 -7.80 3.12 4.47
N ALA A 49 -7.14 2.22 5.18
CA ALA A 49 -7.55 0.84 5.30
C ALA A 49 -7.71 0.40 6.76
N ARG A 50 -8.60 -0.57 6.97
CA ARG A 50 -8.74 -1.28 8.23
C ARG A 50 -8.94 -2.75 7.92
N GLU A 51 -8.21 -3.62 8.62
CA GLU A 51 -8.16 -5.07 8.33
C GLU A 51 -7.83 -5.31 6.84
N ARG A 52 -8.74 -5.92 6.07
CA ARG A 52 -8.57 -6.14 4.62
C ARG A 52 -9.56 -5.33 3.78
N ARG A 53 -9.92 -4.12 4.21
CA ARG A 53 -10.90 -3.28 3.54
C ARG A 53 -10.41 -1.85 3.43
N ALA A 54 -10.61 -1.24 2.26
CA ALA A 54 -10.45 0.20 2.11
C ALA A 54 -11.69 0.86 2.70
N VAL A 55 -11.47 1.83 3.59
CA VAL A 55 -12.54 2.62 4.22
C VAL A 55 -12.62 4.04 3.65
N GLY A 56 -11.57 4.48 2.95
CA GLY A 56 -11.54 5.73 2.22
C GLY A 56 -10.41 5.73 1.19
N ILE A 57 -10.66 6.33 0.03
CA ILE A 57 -9.69 6.54 -1.04
C ILE A 57 -9.84 7.98 -1.52
N GLY A 58 -8.74 8.74 -1.49
CA GLY A 58 -8.62 10.06 -2.11
C GLY A 58 -7.58 9.98 -3.23
N GLY A 59 -7.85 10.66 -4.35
CA GLY A 59 -7.02 10.68 -5.55
C GLY A 59 -7.24 11.95 -6.34
#